data_AF-A0A5B0DS71-F1
#
_entry.id   AF-A0A5B0DS71-F1
#
_cell.length_a   1.000
_cell.length_b   1.000
_cell.length_c   1.000
_cell.angle_alpha   90.00
_cell.angle_beta   90.00
_cell.angle_gamma   90.00
#
_symmetry.space_group_name_H-M   'P 1'
#
loop_
_entity.id
_entity.type
_entity.pdbx_description
1 polymer ?
#
loop_
_entity_poly.entity_id
_entity_poly.type
_entity_poly.pdbx_seq_one_letter_code
_entity_poly.pdbx_strand_id
1 'polypeptide(L)' 'MNLENIRYHLAVTCLVLGCSGLPAAIVVWCITQIVPLEGKHLKITYLITYVTIAIFGLRFYIPKLRGLT' A
#
# COMPACT_ATOMS: atom_id res chain seq x y z
N MET A 1 -18.91 2.83 17.77
CA MET A 1 -18.30 2.67 16.44
C MET A 1 -19.09 1.56 15.74
N ASN A 2 -19.91 1.90 14.73
CA ASN A 2 -20.86 0.95 14.13
C ASN A 2 -20.15 -0.23 13.44
N LEU A 3 -20.75 -1.42 13.51
CA LEU A 3 -20.22 -2.66 12.94
C LEU A 3 -19.96 -2.54 11.42
N GLU A 4 -20.79 -1.76 10.71
CA GLU A 4 -20.57 -1.41 9.30
C GLU A 4 -19.25 -0.67 9.08
N ASN A 5 -18.89 0.27 9.95
CA ASN A 5 -17.65 1.04 9.82
C ASN A 5 -16.41 0.15 9.97
N ILE A 6 -16.48 -0.87 10.82
CA ILE A 6 -15.41 -1.85 11.02
C ILE A 6 -15.29 -2.75 9.80
N ARG A 7 -16.41 -3.28 9.29
CA ARG A 7 -16.44 -4.10 8.06
C ARG A 7 -15.91 -3.32 6.86
N TYR A 8 -16.26 -2.03 6.76
CA TYR A 8 -15.82 -1.16 5.70
C TYR A 8 -14.30 -0.91 5.76
N HIS A 9 -13.77 -0.61 6.94
CA HIS A 9 -12.31 -0.49 7.11
C HIS A 9 -11.58 -1.78 6.78
N LEU A 10 -12.09 -2.93 7.20
CA LEU A 10 -11.46 -4.23 6.95
C LEU A 10 -11.45 -4.56 5.46
N ALA A 11 -12.56 -4.30 4.74
CA ALA A 11 -12.66 -4.49 3.30
C ALA A 11 -11.69 -3.56 2.52
N VAL A 12 -11.63 -2.27 2.88
CA VAL A 12 -10.72 -1.31 2.26
C VAL A 12 -9.26 -1.66 2.55
N THR A 13 -8.95 -2.09 3.78
CA THR A 13 -7.59 -2.51 4.14
C THR A 13 -7.18 -3.75 3.36
N CYS A 14 -8.05 -4.75 3.24
CA CYS A 14 -7.77 -5.97 2.48
C CYS A 14 -7.57 -5.67 0.98
N LEU A 15 -8.39 -4.78 0.41
CA LEU A 15 -8.29 -4.36 -0.99
C LEU A 15 -7.01 -3.56 -1.25
N VAL A 16 -6.64 -2.64 -0.37
CA VAL A 16 -5.40 -1.86 -0.48
C VAL A 16 -4.18 -2.75 -0.32
N LEU A 17 -4.16 -3.66 0.65
CA LEU A 17 -3.05 -4.60 0.86
C LEU A 17 -2.90 -5.58 -0.32
N GLY A 18 -4.00 -6.06 -0.88
CA GLY A 18 -3.97 -6.92 -2.07
C GLY A 18 -3.47 -6.17 -3.32
N CYS A 19 -3.94 -4.94 -3.51
CA CYS A 19 -3.64 -4.15 -4.71
C CYS A 19 -2.27 -3.44 -4.62
N SER A 20 -1.71 -3.20 -3.43
CA SER A 20 -0.44 -2.50 -3.25
C SER A 20 0.80 -3.32 -3.64
N GLY A 21 0.65 -4.63 -3.86
CA GLY A 21 1.77 -5.50 -4.27
C GLY A 21 2.35 -5.16 -5.64
N LEU A 22 1.49 -4.98 -6.65
CA LEU A 22 1.90 -4.61 -8.01
C LEU A 22 2.60 -3.24 -8.09
N PRO A 23 2.05 -2.14 -7.55
CA PRO A 23 2.73 -0.85 -7.57
C PRO A 23 4.00 -0.86 -6.72
N ALA A 24 4.05 -1.57 -5.59
CA ALA A 24 5.29 -1.73 -4.84
C ALA A 24 6.37 -2.42 -5.68
N ALA A 25 6.01 -3.46 -6.43
CA ALA A 25 6.95 -4.14 -7.32
C ALA A 25 7.49 -3.24 -8.43
N ILE A 26 6.62 -2.43 -9.06
CA ILE A 26 7.02 -1.47 -10.09
C ILE A 26 7.98 -0.41 -9.52
N VAL A 27 7.66 0.14 -8.33
CA VAL A 27 8.50 1.15 -7.69
C VAL A 27 9.87 0.57 -7.34
N VAL A 28 9.92 -0.61 -6.72
CA VAL A 28 11.19 -1.24 -6.38
C VAL A 28 11.98 -1.59 -7.62
N TRP A 29 11.32 -2.09 -8.67
CA TRP A 29 11.97 -2.36 -9.95
C TRP A 29 12.64 -1.10 -10.51
N CYS A 30 11.93 0.04 -10.50
CA CYS A 30 12.49 1.33 -10.91
C CYS A 30 13.70 1.76 -10.06
N ILE A 31 13.61 1.59 -8.73
CA ILE A 31 14.74 1.90 -7.83
C ILE A 31 15.95 1.00 -8.14
N THR A 32 15.73 -0.29 -8.40
CA THR A 32 16.81 -1.23 -8.71
C THR A 32 17.52 -0.96 -10.03
N GLN A 33 16.88 -0.23 -10.96
CA GLN A 33 17.54 0.22 -12.20
C GLN A 33 18.58 1.32 -11.94
N ILE A 34 18.39 2.13 -10.90
CA ILE A 34 19.27 3.26 -10.57
C ILE A 34 20.32 2.84 -9.55
N VAL A 35 19.91 2.05 -8.54
CA VAL A 35 20.77 1.55 -7.47
C VAL A 35 20.59 0.04 -7.38
N PRO A 36 21.61 -0.77 -7.77
CA PRO A 36 21.54 -2.21 -7.62
C PRO A 36 21.54 -2.55 -6.12
N LEU A 37 20.35 -2.79 -5.58
CA LEU A 37 20.13 -3.20 -4.21
C LEU A 37 20.17 -4.72 -4.15
N GLU A 38 21.00 -5.29 -3.29
CA GLU A 38 21.09 -6.74 -3.11
C GLU A 38 20.69 -7.19 -1.71
N GLY A 39 20.27 -8.46 -1.62
CA GLY A 39 20.02 -9.16 -0.37
C GLY A 39 19.08 -8.44 0.59
N LYS A 40 19.62 -8.03 1.75
CA LYS A 40 18.84 -7.42 2.85
C LYS A 40 18.29 -6.04 2.48
N HIS A 41 19.03 -5.26 1.68
CA HIS A 41 18.61 -3.91 1.29
C HIS A 41 17.41 -3.95 0.35
N LEU A 42 17.37 -4.91 -0.58
CA LEU A 42 16.25 -5.11 -1.49
C LEU A 42 14.94 -5.43 -0.75
N LYS A 43 15.02 -6.31 0.27
CA LYS A 43 13.87 -6.65 1.14
C LYS A 43 13.38 -5.45 1.94
N ILE A 44 14.29 -4.66 2.50
CA ILE A 44 13.94 -3.45 3.27
C ILE A 44 13.27 -2.43 2.35
N THR A 45 13.79 -2.21 1.14
CA THR A 45 13.17 -1.30 0.17
C THR A 45 11.77 -1.75 -0.19
N TYR A 46 11.56 -3.04 -0.50
CA TYR A 46 10.23 -3.60 -0.77
C TYR A 46 9.25 -3.35 0.38
N LEU A 47 9.67 -3.66 1.61
CA LEU A 47 8.85 -3.47 2.80
C LEU A 47 8.45 -2.00 2.96
N ILE A 48 9.41 -1.08 2.85
CA ILE A 48 9.17 0.37 2.99
C ILE A 48 8.23 0.87 1.91
N THR A 49 8.47 0.53 0.64
CA THR A 49 7.61 0.94 -0.48
C THR A 49 6.19 0.40 -0.32
N TYR A 50 6.06 -0.86 0.10
CA TYR A 50 4.76 -1.50 0.29
C TYR A 50 3.97 -0.84 1.43
N VAL A 51 4.62 -0.61 2.59
CA VAL A 51 3.99 0.08 3.72
C VAL A 51 3.59 1.51 3.35
N THR A 52 4.44 2.22 2.61
CA THR A 52 4.16 3.59 2.18
C THR A 52 2.93 3.62 1.26
N ILE A 53 2.91 2.79 0.21
CA ILE A 53 1.77 2.70 -0.70
C ILE A 53 0.51 2.25 0.03
N ALA A 54 0.61 1.31 0.95
CA ALA A 54 -0.53 0.85 1.74
C ALA A 54 -1.10 1.97 2.62
N ILE A 55 -0.25 2.76 3.32
CA ILE A 55 -0.70 3.88 4.15
C ILE A 55 -1.36 4.97 3.29
N PHE A 56 -0.74 5.35 2.18
CA PHE A 56 -1.30 6.35 1.26
C PHE A 56 -2.61 5.85 0.63
N GLY A 57 -2.64 4.60 0.19
CA GLY A 57 -3.84 3.95 -0.34
C GLY A 57 -4.97 3.97 0.67
N LEU A 58 -4.72 3.57 1.92
CA LEU A 58 -5.71 3.62 2.98
C LEU A 58 -6.20 5.04 3.21
N ARG A 59 -5.29 6.00 3.35
CA ARG A 59 -5.61 7.40 3.65
C ARG A 59 -6.39 8.09 2.53
N PHE A 60 -6.15 7.76 1.27
CA PHE A 60 -6.87 8.32 0.12
C PHE A 60 -8.17 7.57 -0.20
N TYR A 61 -8.19 6.23 -0.07
CA TYR A 61 -9.39 5.44 -0.39
C TYR A 61 -10.46 5.53 0.68
N ILE A 62 -10.12 5.61 1.97
CA ILE A 62 -11.10 5.75 3.06
C ILE A 62 -12.05 6.96 2.86
N PRO A 63 -11.56 8.21 2.66
CA PRO A 63 -12.45 9.36 2.48
C PRO A 63 -13.22 9.28 1.15
N LYS A 64 -12.57 8.81 0.08
CA LYS A 64 -13.16 8.71 -1.26
C LYS A 64 -14.32 7.71 -1.32
N LEU A 65 -14.19 6.57 -0.64
CA LEU A 65 -15.24 5.54 -0.57
C LEU A 65 -16.37 5.90 0.41
N ARG A 66 -16.10 6.75 1.40
CA ARG A 66 -17.16 7.33 2.25
C ARG A 66 -18.00 8.40 1.53
N GLY A 67 -17.67 8.75 0.29
CA GLY A 67 -18.38 9.78 -0.46
C GLY A 67 -18.25 11.17 0.16
N LEU A 68 -17.29 11.37 1.06
CA LEU A 68 -16.95 12.67 1.63
C LEU A 68 -16.04 13.39 0.61
N THR A 69 -16.65 13.88 -0.46
CA THR A 69 -16.00 14.72 -1.48
C THR A 69 -16.70 16.05 -1.54
#